data_AF-A0A9D2NIK5-F1
#
_entry.id   AF-A0A9D2NIK5-F1
#
_cell.length_a   1.000
_cell.length_b   1.000
_cell.length_c   1.000
_cell.angle_alpha   90.00
_cell.angle_beta   90.00
_cell.angle_gamma   90.00
#
_symmetry.space_group_name_H-M   'P 1'
#
loop_
_entity.id
_entity.type
_entity.pdbx_description
1 polymer ?
#
loop_
_entity_poly.entity_id
_entity_poly.type
_entity_poly.pdbx_seq_one_letter_code
_entity_poly.pdbx_strand_id
1 'polypeptide(L)'
;MRNSKFNLTEIMNNRSLRRERDQVDGQITIQDWLEWKEDIRNRLQETSENFIVIGYRLKQMRESRMYEQEGYRSLSEFAGREYNLSRSVVTRLIQINDRFSENGNSMELKAEYRNYGFAKLQEMLYLTDEELEEVTDDMTMREIRAIRTERDEPKPEEEPKSAKAGGDDPKESEPHERKEIASPQQDDDWKEQKPEPKPIEPPPRDAVYREKIGKTMLAEITEGSRRYLILKMRHKYRVENTLILMECFKGRRTGKIVEIKITHMTDDSGGLIPGYCVLGFEGYTEATEEVREEGED
;
A
#
# COMPACT_ATOMS: atom_id res chain seq x y z
N MET A 1 -0.16 -51.59 -17.43
CA MET A 1 -0.05 -50.47 -16.46
C MET A 1 -0.82 -49.29 -17.02
N ARG A 2 -1.93 -48.87 -16.40
CA ARG A 2 -2.69 -47.67 -16.79
C ARG A 2 -2.57 -46.64 -15.67
N ASN A 3 -2.18 -45.43 -16.05
CA ASN A 3 -1.86 -44.31 -15.18
C ASN A 3 -3.07 -43.87 -14.34
N SER A 4 -2.94 -43.95 -13.02
CA SER A 4 -3.85 -43.29 -12.08
C SER A 4 -3.49 -41.80 -12.05
N LYS A 5 -4.36 -40.95 -12.58
CA LYS A 5 -4.20 -39.50 -12.53
C LYS A 5 -4.37 -39.04 -11.09
N PHE A 6 -3.30 -38.51 -10.49
CA PHE A 6 -3.36 -37.78 -9.23
C PHE A 6 -4.34 -36.62 -9.38
N ASN A 7 -5.49 -36.71 -8.72
CA ASN A 7 -6.55 -35.72 -8.81
C ASN A 7 -6.44 -34.75 -7.62
N LEU A 8 -5.71 -33.65 -7.82
CA LEU A 8 -5.43 -32.62 -6.81
C LEU A 8 -6.70 -31.98 -6.24
N THR A 9 -7.77 -31.90 -7.03
CA THR A 9 -9.07 -31.33 -6.65
C THR A 9 -9.80 -32.15 -5.58
N GLU A 10 -9.72 -33.48 -5.63
CA GLU A 10 -10.32 -34.36 -4.62
C GLU A 10 -9.57 -34.33 -3.28
N ILE A 11 -8.25 -34.09 -3.31
CA ILE A 11 -7.42 -33.95 -2.11
C ILE A 11 -7.66 -32.60 -1.42
N MET A 12 -7.86 -31.54 -2.20
CA MET A 12 -8.17 -30.20 -1.68
C MET A 12 -9.55 -30.15 -1.02
N ASN A 13 -10.58 -30.73 -1.64
CA ASN A 13 -11.93 -30.75 -1.07
C ASN A 13 -12.03 -31.61 0.21
N ASN A 14 -11.34 -32.75 0.27
CA ASN A 14 -11.35 -33.61 1.45
C ASN A 14 -10.46 -33.11 2.61
N ARG A 15 -9.51 -32.18 2.36
CA ARG A 15 -8.70 -31.57 3.43
C ARG A 15 -9.47 -30.51 4.22
N SER A 16 -10.37 -29.78 3.56
CA SER A 16 -11.23 -28.79 4.21
C SER A 16 -12.10 -29.41 5.30
N LEU A 17 -12.57 -30.66 5.11
CA LEU A 17 -13.37 -31.39 6.10
C LEU A 17 -12.57 -31.90 7.31
N ARG A 18 -11.24 -31.96 7.23
CA ARG A 18 -10.39 -32.31 8.40
C ARG A 18 -9.96 -31.11 9.22
N ARG A 19 -10.18 -29.87 8.74
CA ARG A 19 -9.76 -28.63 9.43
C ARG A 19 -10.63 -28.23 10.62
N GLU A 20 -11.83 -28.79 10.77
CA GLU A 20 -12.77 -28.37 11.83
C GLU A 20 -12.35 -28.74 13.26
N ARG A 21 -11.38 -29.65 13.48
CA ARG A 21 -11.13 -30.18 14.82
C ARG A 21 -9.98 -29.57 15.62
N ASP A 22 -9.01 -28.89 14.99
CA ASP A 22 -7.81 -28.40 15.69
C ASP A 22 -7.39 -26.97 15.30
N GLN A 23 -8.29 -26.17 14.72
CA GLN A 23 -7.99 -24.77 14.42
C GLN A 23 -8.25 -23.93 15.68
N VAL A 24 -7.18 -23.53 16.37
CA VAL A 24 -7.26 -22.50 17.41
C VAL A 24 -7.66 -21.20 16.72
N ASP A 25 -8.89 -20.76 16.98
CA ASP A 25 -9.48 -19.56 16.40
C ASP A 25 -8.55 -18.35 16.61
N GLY A 26 -8.15 -17.71 15.51
CA GLY A 26 -7.29 -16.52 15.51
C GLY A 26 -5.79 -16.68 15.17
N GLN A 27 -5.28 -17.90 14.91
CA GLN A 27 -3.88 -18.08 14.48
C GLN A 27 -3.76 -18.28 12.95
N ILE A 28 -3.30 -17.23 12.25
CA ILE A 28 -2.99 -17.26 10.81
C ILE A 28 -1.75 -18.14 10.61
N THR A 29 -1.83 -19.16 9.74
CA THR A 29 -0.66 -19.97 9.39
C THR A 29 0.23 -19.23 8.39
N ILE A 30 1.50 -19.62 8.27
CA ILE A 30 2.41 -19.04 7.25
C ILE A 30 1.84 -19.23 5.84
N GLN A 31 1.14 -20.34 5.60
CA GLN A 31 0.50 -20.61 4.31
C GLN A 31 -0.65 -19.64 4.05
N ASP A 32 -1.51 -19.41 5.03
CA ASP A 32 -2.61 -18.44 4.91
C ASP A 32 -2.08 -17.02 4.69
N TRP A 33 -0.99 -16.64 5.37
CA TRP A 33 -0.35 -15.34 5.18
C TRP A 33 0.17 -15.12 3.75
N LEU A 34 0.85 -16.12 3.19
CA LEU A 34 1.34 -16.05 1.82
C LEU A 34 0.18 -16.01 0.81
N GLU A 35 -0.85 -16.82 1.03
CA GLU A 35 -2.06 -16.82 0.21
C GLU A 35 -2.77 -15.46 0.24
N TRP A 36 -2.90 -14.83 1.42
CA TRP A 36 -3.53 -13.52 1.54
C TRP A 36 -2.70 -12.41 0.90
N LYS A 37 -1.36 -12.47 0.98
CA LYS A 37 -0.49 -11.53 0.27
C LYS A 37 -0.67 -11.62 -1.24
N GLU A 38 -0.81 -12.84 -1.76
CA GLU A 38 -1.05 -13.07 -3.18
C GLU A 38 -2.45 -12.64 -3.59
N ASP A 39 -3.48 -12.93 -2.78
CA ASP A 39 -4.86 -12.50 -3.03
C ASP A 39 -4.96 -10.97 -3.08
N ILE A 40 -4.30 -10.26 -2.15
CA ILE A 40 -4.24 -8.78 -2.17
C ILE A 40 -3.57 -8.30 -3.46
N ARG A 41 -2.45 -8.91 -3.88
CA ARG A 41 -1.76 -8.54 -5.12
C ARG A 41 -2.66 -8.71 -6.34
N ASN A 42 -3.34 -9.86 -6.44
CA ASN A 42 -4.25 -10.16 -7.53
C ASN A 42 -5.43 -9.19 -7.58
N ARG A 43 -6.04 -8.87 -6.43
CA ARG A 43 -7.15 -7.90 -6.35
C ARG A 43 -6.72 -6.49 -6.73
N LEU A 44 -5.53 -6.06 -6.34
CA LEU A 44 -4.98 -4.77 -6.74
C LEU A 44 -4.74 -4.72 -8.26
N GLN A 45 -4.33 -5.85 -8.85
CA GLN A 45 -4.15 -5.96 -10.28
C GLN A 45 -5.47 -5.94 -11.05
N GLU A 46 -6.45 -6.73 -10.61
CA GLU A 46 -7.81 -6.74 -11.14
C GLU A 46 -8.45 -5.33 -11.06
N THR A 47 -8.20 -4.61 -9.97
CA THR A 47 -8.66 -3.23 -9.81
C THR A 47 -8.09 -2.32 -10.91
N SER A 48 -6.83 -2.52 -11.29
CA SER A 48 -6.16 -1.73 -12.33
C SER A 48 -6.72 -2.03 -13.72
N GLU A 49 -6.99 -3.31 -14.00
CA GLU A 49 -7.68 -3.75 -15.23
C GLU A 49 -9.11 -3.20 -15.29
N ASN A 50 -9.84 -3.21 -14.19
CA ASN A 50 -11.19 -2.64 -14.10
C ASN A 50 -11.21 -1.15 -14.48
N PHE A 51 -10.19 -0.37 -14.10
CA PHE A 51 -10.12 1.03 -14.50
C PHE A 51 -9.90 1.22 -16.01
N ILE A 52 -9.16 0.32 -16.66
CA ILE A 52 -9.02 0.31 -18.13
C ILE A 52 -10.36 0.02 -18.79
N VAL A 53 -11.09 -0.97 -18.30
CA VAL A 53 -12.43 -1.32 -18.80
C VAL A 53 -13.39 -0.15 -18.63
N ILE A 54 -13.40 0.51 -17.46
CA ILE A 54 -14.26 1.68 -17.21
C ILE A 54 -13.89 2.81 -18.19
N GLY A 55 -12.61 3.11 -18.36
CA GLY A 55 -12.13 4.10 -19.33
C GLY A 55 -12.60 3.81 -20.76
N TYR A 56 -12.52 2.54 -21.18
CA TYR A 56 -13.02 2.11 -22.48
C TYR A 56 -14.54 2.31 -22.63
N ARG A 57 -15.33 1.92 -21.63
CA ARG A 57 -16.79 2.12 -21.65
C ARG A 57 -17.16 3.59 -21.70
N LEU A 58 -16.47 4.44 -20.94
CA LEU A 58 -16.65 5.89 -20.99
C LEU A 58 -16.38 6.45 -22.39
N LYS A 59 -15.39 5.91 -23.13
CA LYS A 59 -15.14 6.28 -24.54
C LYS A 59 -16.29 5.86 -25.45
N GLN A 60 -16.79 4.63 -25.33
CA GLN A 60 -17.95 4.17 -26.11
C GLN A 60 -19.20 5.01 -25.82
N MET A 61 -19.41 5.40 -24.56
CA MET A 61 -20.51 6.28 -24.18
C MET A 61 -20.32 7.70 -24.73
N ARG A 62 -19.08 8.23 -24.73
CA ARG A 62 -18.73 9.51 -25.36
C ARG A 62 -19.07 9.53 -26.84
N GLU A 63 -18.75 8.46 -27.56
CA GLU A 63 -18.97 8.31 -28.99
C GLU A 63 -20.44 8.14 -29.34
N SER A 64 -21.18 7.32 -28.57
CA SER A 64 -22.60 7.08 -28.82
C SER A 64 -23.50 8.26 -28.43
N ARG A 65 -23.04 9.14 -27.52
CA ARG A 65 -23.80 10.28 -26.98
C ARG A 65 -25.17 9.91 -26.40
N MET A 66 -25.38 8.64 -26.03
CA MET A 66 -26.67 8.17 -25.49
C MET A 66 -27.09 8.90 -24.20
N TYR A 67 -26.12 9.40 -23.43
CA TYR A 67 -26.39 10.22 -22.25
C TYR A 67 -27.16 11.51 -22.57
N GLU A 68 -27.09 12.04 -23.81
CA GLU A 68 -27.88 13.20 -24.23
C GLU A 68 -29.37 12.86 -24.33
N GLN A 69 -29.71 11.60 -24.67
CA GLN A 69 -31.10 11.13 -24.74
C GLN A 69 -31.73 10.99 -23.35
N GLU A 70 -30.92 10.75 -22.33
CA GLU A 70 -31.33 10.72 -20.93
C GLU A 70 -31.31 12.12 -20.28
N GLY A 71 -31.01 13.17 -21.04
CA GLY A 71 -31.07 14.57 -20.59
C GLY A 71 -29.79 15.10 -19.93
N TYR A 72 -28.68 14.36 -20.02
CA TYR A 72 -27.38 14.82 -19.54
C TYR A 72 -26.67 15.69 -20.59
N ARG A 73 -26.05 16.80 -20.17
CA ARG A 73 -25.37 17.74 -21.10
C ARG A 73 -23.97 17.28 -21.49
N SER A 74 -23.38 16.36 -20.73
CA SER A 74 -22.03 15.86 -20.97
C SER A 74 -21.82 14.49 -20.33
N LEU A 75 -20.87 13.72 -20.87
CA LEU A 75 -20.44 12.45 -20.27
C LEU A 75 -20.04 12.60 -18.80
N SER A 76 -19.38 13.70 -18.42
CA SER A 76 -18.97 13.94 -17.04
C SER A 76 -20.16 14.22 -16.12
N GLU A 77 -21.22 14.85 -16.61
CA GLU A 77 -22.46 15.05 -15.83
C GLU A 77 -23.16 13.71 -15.61
N PHE A 78 -23.25 12.89 -16.65
CA PHE A 78 -23.78 11.52 -16.57
C PHE A 78 -23.00 10.68 -15.55
N ALA A 79 -21.68 10.59 -15.69
CA ALA A 79 -20.84 9.80 -14.80
C ALA A 79 -20.83 10.32 -13.35
N GLY A 80 -20.94 11.65 -13.17
CA GLY A 80 -21.07 12.26 -11.85
C GLY A 80 -22.39 11.95 -11.17
N ARG A 81 -23.51 11.91 -11.90
CA ARG A 81 -24.83 11.63 -11.32
C ARG A 81 -25.09 10.13 -11.10
N GLU A 82 -24.70 9.28 -12.04
CA GLU A 82 -24.96 7.83 -11.97
C GLU A 82 -23.94 7.07 -11.11
N TYR A 83 -22.66 7.46 -11.19
CA TYR A 83 -21.56 6.70 -10.59
C TYR A 83 -20.74 7.51 -9.58
N ASN A 84 -21.14 8.75 -9.28
CA ASN A 84 -20.44 9.64 -8.36
C ASN A 84 -18.96 9.88 -8.78
N LEU A 85 -18.69 9.86 -10.08
CA LEU A 85 -17.35 10.09 -10.64
C LEU A 85 -17.17 11.56 -11.01
N SER A 86 -16.13 12.21 -10.46
CA SER A 86 -15.81 13.59 -10.81
C SER A 86 -15.35 13.72 -12.27
N ARG A 87 -15.48 14.93 -12.83
CA ARG A 87 -14.98 15.23 -14.18
C ARG A 87 -13.49 14.90 -14.34
N SER A 88 -12.68 15.16 -13.32
CA SER A 88 -11.24 14.86 -13.33
C SER A 88 -10.97 13.37 -13.37
N VAL A 89 -11.71 12.56 -12.61
CA VAL A 89 -11.60 11.09 -12.63
C VAL A 89 -12.04 10.53 -13.98
N VAL A 90 -13.16 10.98 -14.53
CA VAL A 90 -13.64 10.56 -15.86
C VAL A 90 -12.60 10.84 -16.94
N THR A 91 -12.03 12.05 -16.94
CA THR A 91 -10.99 12.44 -17.90
C THR A 91 -9.75 11.56 -17.76
N ARG A 92 -9.32 11.32 -16.52
CA ARG A 92 -8.16 10.49 -16.23
C ARG A 92 -8.33 9.03 -16.64
N LEU A 93 -9.51 8.43 -16.41
CA LEU A 93 -9.78 7.05 -16.82
C LEU A 93 -9.75 6.88 -18.34
N ILE A 94 -10.28 7.86 -19.06
CA ILE A 94 -10.21 7.89 -20.53
C ILE A 94 -8.75 7.99 -20.99
N GLN A 95 -7.97 8.90 -20.41
CA GLN A 95 -6.56 9.10 -20.74
C GLN A 95 -5.68 7.88 -20.41
N ILE A 96 -5.92 7.22 -19.28
CA ILE A 96 -5.24 5.97 -18.90
C ILE A 96 -5.57 4.88 -19.91
N ASN A 97 -6.82 4.77 -20.34
CA ASN A 97 -7.20 3.85 -21.41
C ASN A 97 -6.48 4.18 -22.73
N ASP A 98 -6.46 5.45 -23.13
CA ASP A 98 -5.83 5.91 -24.38
C ASP A 98 -4.34 5.53 -24.45
N ARG A 99 -3.63 5.56 -23.32
CA ARG A 99 -2.18 5.34 -23.28
C ARG A 99 -1.77 3.89 -22.99
N PHE A 100 -2.45 3.25 -22.02
CA PHE A 100 -2.01 1.98 -21.45
C PHE A 100 -2.85 0.77 -21.89
N SER A 101 -3.99 0.97 -22.58
CA SER A 101 -4.75 -0.13 -23.17
C SER A 101 -4.12 -0.63 -24.48
N GLU A 102 -4.42 -1.87 -24.85
CA GLU A 102 -4.01 -2.42 -26.14
C GLU A 102 -4.55 -1.55 -27.30
N ASN A 103 -3.67 -1.16 -28.22
CA ASN A 103 -3.97 -0.26 -29.34
C ASN A 103 -4.58 1.10 -28.94
N GLY A 104 -4.52 1.49 -27.66
CA GLY A 104 -5.06 2.75 -27.15
C GLY A 104 -6.58 2.85 -27.15
N ASN A 105 -7.30 1.76 -27.43
CA ASN A 105 -8.76 1.71 -27.35
C ASN A 105 -9.26 0.27 -27.13
N SER A 106 -8.81 -0.34 -26.03
CA SER A 106 -9.20 -1.71 -25.67
C SER A 106 -9.70 -1.78 -24.23
N MET A 107 -10.43 -2.84 -23.91
CA MET A 107 -10.72 -3.24 -22.53
C MET A 107 -9.50 -3.88 -21.84
N GLU A 108 -8.51 -4.29 -22.62
CA GLU A 108 -7.34 -5.00 -22.12
C GLU A 108 -6.17 -4.04 -21.86
N LEU A 109 -5.54 -4.19 -20.70
CA LEU A 109 -4.30 -3.52 -20.34
C LEU A 109 -3.14 -4.18 -21.09
N LYS A 110 -2.23 -3.39 -21.69
CA LYS A 110 -1.04 -3.96 -22.35
C LYS A 110 -0.26 -4.83 -21.36
N ALA A 111 0.29 -5.94 -21.85
CA ALA A 111 1.02 -6.90 -21.03
C ALA A 111 2.17 -6.26 -20.21
N GLU A 112 2.83 -5.25 -20.78
CA GLU A 112 3.92 -4.49 -20.16
C GLU A 112 3.48 -3.75 -18.89
N TYR A 113 2.20 -3.36 -18.79
CA TYR A 113 1.68 -2.60 -17.66
C TYR A 113 0.96 -3.47 -16.61
N ARG A 114 0.97 -4.80 -16.75
CA ARG A 114 0.26 -5.73 -15.85
C ARG A 114 0.80 -5.83 -14.43
N ASN A 115 1.93 -5.21 -14.12
CA ASN A 115 2.42 -5.13 -12.73
C ASN A 115 2.26 -3.72 -12.14
N TYR A 116 1.67 -2.79 -12.90
CA TYR A 116 1.49 -1.42 -12.50
C TYR A 116 0.08 -1.20 -11.98
N GLY A 117 -0.02 -0.98 -10.67
CA GLY A 117 -1.26 -0.59 -10.04
C GLY A 117 -1.79 0.75 -10.58
N PHE A 118 -3.11 0.97 -10.48
CA PHE A 118 -3.78 2.21 -10.94
C PHE A 118 -3.08 3.51 -10.54
N ALA A 119 -2.64 3.62 -9.28
CA ALA A 119 -1.97 4.82 -8.79
C ALA A 119 -0.62 5.07 -9.49
N LYS A 120 0.11 4.02 -9.89
CA LYS A 120 1.33 4.15 -10.70
C LYS A 120 0.98 4.60 -12.13
N LEU A 121 -0.02 3.97 -12.76
CA LEU A 121 -0.49 4.36 -14.10
C LEU A 121 -0.94 5.82 -14.16
N GLN A 122 -1.57 6.31 -13.09
CA GLN A 122 -1.95 7.71 -12.96
C GLN A 122 -0.74 8.67 -12.94
N GLU A 123 0.36 8.32 -12.26
CA GLU A 123 1.57 9.17 -12.27
C GLU A 123 2.30 9.05 -13.60
N MET A 124 2.36 7.84 -14.17
CA MET A 124 2.96 7.57 -15.49
C MET A 124 2.27 8.31 -16.63
N LEU A 125 1.00 8.69 -16.46
CA LEU A 125 0.25 9.45 -17.46
C LEU A 125 0.95 10.77 -17.85
N TYR A 126 1.73 11.37 -16.95
CA TYR A 126 2.40 12.66 -17.17
C TYR A 126 3.89 12.55 -17.55
N LEU A 127 4.37 11.32 -17.75
CA LEU A 127 5.72 11.05 -18.26
C LEU A 127 5.72 11.11 -19.79
N THR A 128 6.86 11.39 -20.40
CA THR A 128 7.09 11.21 -21.83
C THR A 128 7.29 9.72 -22.16
N ASP A 129 7.31 9.35 -23.43
CA ASP A 129 7.52 7.94 -23.82
C ASP A 129 8.95 7.48 -23.49
N GLU A 130 9.94 8.37 -23.55
CA GLU A 130 11.33 8.11 -23.15
C GLU A 130 11.44 7.85 -21.64
N GLU A 131 10.81 8.70 -20.81
CA GLU A 131 10.77 8.53 -19.35
C GLU A 131 10.01 7.26 -18.94
N LEU A 132 9.06 6.81 -19.77
CA LEU A 132 8.27 5.60 -19.50
C LEU A 132 9.10 4.32 -19.64
N GLU A 133 10.13 4.33 -20.49
CA GLU A 133 11.08 3.20 -20.63
C GLU A 133 11.97 3.05 -19.39
N GLU A 134 12.21 4.13 -18.65
CA GLU A 134 12.99 4.11 -17.39
C GLU A 134 12.17 3.62 -16.19
N VAL A 135 10.83 3.62 -16.31
CA VAL A 135 9.94 3.19 -15.24
C VAL A 135 9.92 1.67 -15.15
N THR A 136 10.22 1.15 -13.95
CA THR A 136 10.10 -0.28 -13.63
C THR A 136 8.98 -0.55 -12.64
N ASP A 137 8.49 -1.79 -12.61
CA ASP A 137 7.38 -2.20 -11.75
C ASP A 137 7.74 -2.23 -10.26
N ASP A 138 9.04 -2.27 -9.92
CA ASP A 138 9.54 -2.15 -8.55
C ASP A 138 9.55 -0.69 -8.03
N MET A 139 9.55 0.31 -8.91
CA MET A 139 9.59 1.72 -8.49
C MET A 139 8.35 2.12 -7.68
N THR A 140 8.57 2.89 -6.63
CA THR A 140 7.52 3.48 -5.82
C THR A 140 6.86 4.65 -6.57
N MET A 141 5.62 4.99 -6.20
CA MET A 141 4.94 6.17 -6.76
C MET A 141 5.74 7.47 -6.58
N ARG A 142 6.55 7.56 -5.52
CA ARG A 142 7.36 8.75 -5.24
C ARG A 142 8.53 8.85 -6.22
N GLU A 143 9.14 7.73 -6.57
CA GLU A 143 10.22 7.68 -7.56
C GLU A 143 9.67 7.99 -8.97
N ILE A 144 8.52 7.41 -9.35
CA ILE A 144 7.85 7.74 -10.63
C ILE A 144 7.51 9.24 -10.71
N ARG A 145 7.05 9.84 -9.59
CA ARG A 145 6.80 11.29 -9.52
C ARG A 145 8.07 12.13 -9.54
N ALA A 146 9.19 11.61 -9.03
CA ALA A 146 10.47 12.32 -9.03
C ALA A 146 10.97 12.52 -10.46
N ILE A 147 10.85 11.51 -11.34
CA ILE A 147 11.19 11.62 -12.77
C ILE A 147 10.53 12.86 -13.41
N ARG A 148 9.23 13.03 -13.18
CA ARG A 148 8.49 14.21 -13.66
C ARG A 148 9.03 15.52 -13.08
N THR A 149 9.38 15.51 -11.80
CA THR A 149 9.81 16.72 -11.08
C THR A 149 11.20 17.16 -11.53
N GLU A 150 12.10 16.22 -11.83
CA GLU A 150 13.44 16.49 -12.38
C GLU A 150 13.38 17.15 -13.77
N ARG A 151 12.38 16.81 -14.59
CA ARG A 151 12.12 17.50 -15.87
C ARG A 151 11.62 18.94 -15.67
N ASP A 152 10.78 19.16 -14.67
CA ASP A 152 10.15 20.45 -14.40
C ASP A 152 11.09 21.41 -13.61
N GLU A 153 12.27 20.94 -13.15
CA GLU A 153 13.33 21.78 -12.62
C GLU A 153 13.96 22.63 -13.74
N PRO A 154 14.12 23.96 -13.56
CA PRO A 154 14.79 24.79 -14.53
C PRO A 154 16.26 24.35 -14.63
N LYS A 155 16.63 23.69 -15.72
CA LYS A 155 18.04 23.45 -16.06
C LYS A 155 18.74 24.81 -16.11
N PRO A 156 19.89 25.00 -15.43
CA PRO A 156 20.63 26.26 -15.52
C PRO A 156 20.97 26.50 -16.99
N GLU A 157 20.51 27.64 -17.51
CA GLU A 157 20.82 28.11 -18.86
C GLU A 157 22.34 28.14 -19.03
N GLU A 158 22.88 27.27 -19.88
CA GLU A 158 24.25 27.43 -20.36
C GLU A 158 24.31 28.72 -21.18
N GLU A 159 25.05 29.71 -20.66
CA GLU A 159 25.28 31.00 -21.30
C GLU A 159 25.77 30.85 -22.75
N PRO A 160 25.17 31.55 -23.74
CA PRO A 160 25.65 31.51 -25.10
C PRO A 160 26.92 32.37 -25.23
N LYS A 161 28.04 31.75 -25.61
CA LYS A 161 29.27 32.47 -25.98
C LYS A 161 29.10 33.17 -27.33
N SER A 162 29.20 34.50 -27.25
CA SER A 162 29.36 35.52 -28.29
C SER A 162 30.19 35.13 -29.53
N ALA A 163 29.68 35.48 -30.71
CA ALA A 163 30.49 35.98 -31.83
C ALA A 163 29.68 37.00 -32.66
N LYS A 164 30.18 38.24 -32.75
CA LYS A 164 29.66 39.34 -33.58
C LYS A 164 30.40 39.43 -34.92
N ALA A 165 29.66 39.65 -36.02
CA ALA A 165 29.96 40.56 -37.15
C ALA A 165 28.75 40.53 -38.11
N GLY A 166 27.91 41.59 -38.21
CA GLY A 166 27.92 42.65 -39.26
C GLY A 166 27.42 42.13 -40.62
N GLY A 167 26.41 42.65 -41.33
CA GLY A 167 25.44 43.76 -41.21
C GLY A 167 24.47 43.69 -42.43
N ASP A 168 23.50 44.61 -42.46
CA ASP A 168 22.53 44.96 -43.53
C ASP A 168 21.19 44.19 -43.68
N ASP A 169 20.10 44.93 -43.40
CA ASP A 169 18.64 44.72 -43.58
C ASP A 169 18.17 44.71 -45.07
N PRO A 170 16.86 44.57 -45.41
CA PRO A 170 15.73 43.88 -44.76
C PRO A 170 14.92 43.01 -45.76
N LYS A 171 14.02 42.12 -45.29
CA LYS A 171 12.73 41.87 -45.96
C LYS A 171 11.70 41.16 -45.08
N GLU A 172 10.48 41.68 -45.18
CA GLU A 172 9.25 41.37 -44.47
C GLU A 172 8.81 39.90 -44.52
N SER A 173 8.32 39.40 -43.39
CA SER A 173 7.16 38.49 -43.33
C SER A 173 6.56 38.52 -41.93
N GLU A 174 5.23 38.69 -41.90
CA GLU A 174 4.37 38.93 -40.74
C GLU A 174 4.43 37.87 -39.61
N PRO A 175 3.98 38.21 -38.39
CA PRO A 175 4.20 37.41 -37.19
C PRO A 175 3.14 36.30 -37.04
N HIS A 176 3.60 35.06 -36.90
CA HIS A 176 2.78 33.97 -36.38
C HIS A 176 2.59 34.14 -34.86
N GLU A 177 1.36 34.49 -34.46
CA GLU A 177 0.87 34.45 -33.09
C GLU A 177 1.13 33.08 -32.44
N ARG A 178 2.08 33.04 -31.51
CA ARG A 178 2.16 31.99 -30.50
C ARG A 178 1.02 32.21 -29.52
N LYS A 179 -0.01 31.36 -29.59
CA LYS A 179 -1.05 31.32 -28.56
C LYS A 179 -0.41 30.99 -27.22
N GLU A 180 -0.69 31.87 -26.26
CA GLU A 180 -0.34 31.79 -24.86
C GLU A 180 -0.62 30.39 -24.30
N ILE A 181 0.42 29.77 -23.77
CA ILE A 181 0.29 28.54 -22.98
C ILE A 181 -0.31 28.99 -21.66
N ALA A 182 -1.60 28.69 -21.47
CA ALA A 182 -2.28 28.91 -20.22
C ALA A 182 -1.53 28.18 -19.09
N SER A 183 -1.09 28.97 -18.11
CA SER A 183 -0.60 28.50 -16.83
C SER A 183 -1.57 27.46 -16.25
N PRO A 184 -1.09 26.31 -15.74
CA PRO A 184 -1.95 25.39 -15.02
C PRO A 184 -2.48 26.10 -13.77
N GLN A 185 -3.74 26.51 -13.81
CA GLN A 185 -4.46 26.93 -12.63
C GLN A 185 -4.50 25.74 -11.67
N GLN A 186 -3.88 25.94 -10.51
CA GLN A 186 -4.02 25.10 -9.33
C GLN A 186 -5.51 25.03 -8.98
N ASP A 187 -6.12 23.89 -9.25
CA ASP A 187 -7.33 23.48 -8.56
C ASP A 187 -6.91 23.00 -7.16
N ASP A 188 -6.82 23.96 -6.25
CA ASP A 188 -6.90 23.76 -4.81
C ASP A 188 -8.29 23.18 -4.48
N ASP A 189 -8.43 21.86 -4.49
CA ASP A 189 -9.38 21.18 -3.61
C ASP A 189 -8.88 19.76 -3.35
N TRP A 190 -9.08 19.28 -2.12
CA TRP A 190 -8.48 18.06 -1.53
C TRP A 190 -7.06 18.20 -0.98
N LYS A 191 -6.84 19.18 -0.09
CA LYS A 191 -5.95 18.91 1.06
C LYS A 191 -6.70 18.01 2.04
N GLU A 192 -6.66 16.69 1.79
CA GLU A 192 -6.57 15.81 2.94
C GLU A 192 -5.29 16.22 3.65
N GLN A 193 -5.42 16.98 4.75
CA GLN A 193 -4.36 17.07 5.73
C GLN A 193 -4.15 15.66 6.25
N LYS A 194 -3.34 14.88 5.52
CA LYS A 194 -2.65 13.73 6.08
C LYS A 194 -1.93 14.34 7.27
N PRO A 195 -2.31 14.01 8.52
CA PRO A 195 -1.60 14.56 9.66
C PRO A 195 -0.14 14.29 9.38
N GLU A 196 0.68 15.35 9.37
CA GLU A 196 2.13 15.19 9.25
C GLU A 196 2.49 14.06 10.20
N PRO A 197 3.20 13.00 9.73
CA PRO A 197 3.61 11.96 10.63
C PRO A 197 4.42 12.68 11.69
N LYS A 198 3.79 12.88 12.86
CA LYS A 198 4.45 13.46 14.02
C LYS A 198 5.78 12.73 14.10
N PRO A 199 6.91 13.42 14.26
CA PRO A 199 8.19 12.76 14.47
C PRO A 199 7.89 11.63 15.44
N ILE A 200 8.12 10.38 15.01
CA ILE A 200 7.74 9.24 15.83
C ILE A 200 8.68 9.34 17.01
N GLU A 201 8.21 10.02 18.05
CA GLU A 201 8.95 10.16 19.26
C GLU A 201 9.22 8.72 19.67
N PRO A 202 10.51 8.37 19.85
CA PRO A 202 10.80 7.09 20.43
C PRO A 202 9.94 6.98 21.70
N PRO A 203 9.19 5.89 21.88
CA PRO A 203 8.34 5.77 23.05
C PRO A 203 9.17 6.08 24.29
N PRO A 204 8.58 6.76 25.29
CA PRO A 204 9.28 7.12 26.51
C PRO A 204 10.10 5.94 27.02
N ARG A 205 11.33 6.20 27.47
CA ARG A 205 12.24 5.14 27.97
C ARG A 205 11.62 4.31 29.11
N ASP A 206 10.58 4.86 29.75
CA ASP A 206 9.87 4.25 30.87
C ASP A 206 8.46 3.76 30.48
N ALA A 207 8.19 3.55 29.19
CA ALA A 207 6.88 3.08 28.74
C ALA A 207 6.63 1.63 29.20
N VAL A 208 5.50 1.45 29.91
CA VAL A 208 5.05 0.17 30.44
C VAL A 208 4.05 -0.45 29.45
N TYR A 209 4.36 -1.64 28.95
CA TYR A 209 3.51 -2.36 28.00
C TYR A 209 2.85 -3.56 28.66
N ARG A 210 1.62 -3.89 28.29
CA ARG A 210 0.86 -5.02 28.85
C ARG A 210 0.57 -6.05 27.77
N GLU A 211 1.13 -7.25 27.91
CA GLU A 211 0.96 -8.35 26.96
C GLU A 211 0.29 -9.56 27.62
N LYS A 212 -0.53 -10.28 26.86
CA LYS A 212 -1.19 -11.51 27.32
C LYS A 212 -0.29 -12.70 27.00
N ILE A 213 -0.07 -13.57 27.97
CA ILE A 213 0.81 -14.73 27.80
C ILE A 213 0.15 -16.01 28.33
N GLY A 214 0.44 -17.14 27.68
CA GLY A 214 -0.09 -18.44 28.10
C GLY A 214 0.54 -18.91 29.41
N LYS A 215 -0.24 -19.63 30.23
CA LYS A 215 0.20 -20.22 31.51
C LYS A 215 1.53 -20.99 31.43
N THR A 216 1.73 -21.79 30.37
CA THR A 216 2.96 -22.58 30.19
C THR A 216 4.18 -21.69 29.99
N MET A 217 4.04 -20.67 29.15
CA MET A 217 5.12 -19.74 28.83
C MET A 217 5.44 -18.84 30.04
N LEU A 218 4.44 -18.49 30.86
CA LEU A 218 4.69 -17.75 32.09
C LEU A 218 5.43 -18.60 33.14
N ALA A 219 5.05 -19.88 33.27
CA ALA A 219 5.75 -20.82 34.15
C ALA A 219 7.23 -20.98 33.76
N GLU A 220 7.54 -21.07 32.47
CA GLU A 220 8.93 -21.15 31.98
C GLU A 220 9.77 -19.92 32.35
N ILE A 221 9.15 -18.74 32.44
CA ILE A 221 9.80 -17.48 32.83
C ILE A 221 10.07 -17.47 34.34
N THR A 222 9.05 -17.81 35.14
CA THR A 222 9.17 -17.84 36.61
C THR A 222 10.07 -18.96 37.10
N GLU A 223 10.12 -20.09 36.38
CA GLU A 223 11.04 -21.20 36.69
C GLU A 223 12.48 -20.92 36.23
N GLY A 224 12.72 -19.78 35.54
CA GLY A 224 14.04 -19.39 35.05
C GLY A 224 14.55 -20.19 33.85
N SER A 225 13.73 -21.11 33.33
CA SER A 225 14.02 -21.94 32.15
C SER A 225 14.05 -21.11 30.86
N ARG A 226 13.43 -19.93 30.85
CA ARG A 226 13.35 -19.04 29.69
C ARG A 226 13.75 -17.62 30.04
N ARG A 227 14.75 -17.09 29.33
CA ARG A 227 15.30 -15.72 29.50
C ARG A 227 15.03 -14.79 28.32
N TYR A 228 14.27 -15.27 27.33
CA TYR A 228 13.91 -14.49 26.15
C TYR A 228 12.47 -14.77 25.70
N LEU A 229 11.84 -13.75 25.13
CA LEU A 229 10.52 -13.80 24.54
C LEU A 229 10.60 -13.50 23.05
N ILE A 230 9.76 -14.16 22.26
CA ILE A 230 9.57 -13.84 20.86
C ILE A 230 8.16 -13.27 20.74
N LEU A 231 8.04 -11.97 20.47
CA LEU A 231 6.76 -11.28 20.40
C LEU A 231 6.59 -10.60 19.04
N LYS A 232 5.36 -10.59 18.55
CA LYS A 232 4.99 -9.78 17.39
C LYS A 232 5.10 -8.31 17.79
N MET A 233 5.82 -7.50 17.02
CA MET A 233 5.98 -6.07 17.25
C MET A 233 4.64 -5.34 17.08
N ARG A 234 3.85 -5.27 18.15
CA ARG A 234 2.64 -4.42 18.23
C ARG A 234 2.98 -3.00 18.67
N HIS A 235 4.06 -2.87 19.42
CA HIS A 235 4.62 -1.61 19.89
C HIS A 235 6.08 -1.51 19.49
N LYS A 236 6.60 -0.28 19.38
CA LYS A 236 8.04 -0.03 19.18
C LYS A 236 8.77 -0.24 20.50
N TYR A 237 8.94 -1.49 20.94
CA TYR A 237 9.68 -1.80 22.16
C TYR A 237 11.11 -1.24 22.07
N ARG A 238 11.68 -0.91 23.22
CA ARG A 238 13.08 -0.51 23.37
C ARG A 238 13.68 -1.24 24.55
N VAL A 239 15.00 -1.37 24.52
CA VAL A 239 15.78 -1.77 25.69
C VAL A 239 15.49 -0.77 26.82
N GLU A 240 15.40 -1.28 28.05
CA GLU A 240 14.96 -0.63 29.29
C GLU A 240 13.44 -0.50 29.51
N ASN A 241 12.60 -0.77 28.51
CA ASN A 241 11.14 -0.74 28.72
C ASN A 241 10.69 -1.88 29.65
N THR A 242 9.61 -1.62 30.39
CA THR A 242 8.96 -2.62 31.26
C THR A 242 7.80 -3.29 30.53
N LEU A 243 7.75 -4.61 30.58
CA LEU A 243 6.69 -5.43 30.00
C LEU A 243 5.97 -6.19 31.12
N ILE A 244 4.67 -5.94 31.27
CA ILE A 244 3.77 -6.64 32.18
C ILE A 244 3.11 -7.79 31.41
N LEU A 245 3.44 -9.00 31.79
CA LEU A 245 2.92 -10.24 31.21
C LEU A 245 1.74 -10.75 32.03
N MET A 246 0.54 -10.72 31.46
CA MET A 246 -0.69 -11.18 32.12
C MET A 246 -0.95 -12.65 31.78
N GLU A 247 -1.05 -13.49 32.81
CA GLU A 247 -1.40 -14.90 32.63
C GLU A 247 -2.83 -15.04 32.10
N CYS A 248 -2.96 -15.73 30.97
CA CYS A 248 -4.23 -16.14 30.40
C CYS A 248 -4.28 -17.68 30.30
N PHE A 249 -5.34 -18.28 30.83
CA PHE A 249 -5.60 -19.72 30.71
C PHE A 249 -7.00 -19.94 30.14
N LYS A 250 -7.08 -20.68 29.02
CA LYS A 250 -8.34 -20.96 28.30
C LYS A 250 -9.17 -19.69 28.03
N GLY A 251 -8.51 -18.61 27.62
CA GLY A 251 -9.15 -17.33 27.28
C GLY A 251 -9.55 -16.45 28.47
N ARG A 252 -9.39 -16.90 29.71
CA ARG A 252 -9.70 -16.10 30.92
C ARG A 252 -8.43 -15.61 31.61
N ARG A 253 -8.49 -14.39 32.15
CA ARG A 253 -7.42 -13.81 32.99
C ARG A 253 -7.44 -14.50 34.35
N THR A 254 -6.28 -15.01 34.79
CA THR A 254 -6.14 -15.66 36.10
C THR A 254 -5.71 -14.70 37.21
N GLY A 255 -5.36 -13.46 36.87
CA GLY A 255 -4.95 -12.41 37.82
C GLY A 255 -3.45 -12.40 38.15
N LYS A 256 -2.67 -13.38 37.67
CA LYS A 256 -1.21 -13.36 37.81
C LYS A 256 -0.58 -12.48 36.75
N ILE A 257 0.33 -11.62 37.18
CA ILE A 257 1.13 -10.78 36.28
C ILE A 257 2.62 -10.93 36.60
N VAL A 258 3.45 -10.87 35.57
CA VAL A 258 4.90 -10.88 35.72
C VAL A 258 5.47 -9.68 34.99
N GLU A 259 6.16 -8.82 35.73
CA GLU A 259 6.83 -7.65 35.18
C GLU A 259 8.26 -8.02 34.84
N ILE A 260 8.66 -7.78 33.59
CA ILE A 260 10.03 -7.98 33.13
C ILE A 260 10.57 -6.68 32.55
N LYS A 261 11.88 -6.49 32.67
CA LYS A 261 12.58 -5.37 32.04
C LYS A 261 13.39 -5.87 30.84
N ILE A 262 13.21 -5.23 29.69
CA ILE A 262 13.90 -5.61 28.46
C ILE A 262 15.37 -5.19 28.56
N THR A 263 16.28 -6.15 28.57
CA THR A 263 17.75 -5.91 28.63
C THR A 263 18.40 -5.97 27.27
N HIS A 264 17.88 -6.83 26.38
CA HIS A 264 18.39 -7.04 25.04
C HIS A 264 17.22 -7.12 24.08
N MET A 265 17.37 -6.56 22.89
CA MET A 265 16.37 -6.65 21.83
C MET A 265 17.06 -6.89 20.50
N THR A 266 16.55 -7.88 19.76
CA THR A 266 17.02 -8.15 18.40
C THR A 266 15.83 -8.27 17.44
N ASP A 267 15.90 -7.54 16.35
CA ASP A 267 14.92 -7.49 15.25
C ASP A 267 15.51 -7.98 13.92
N ASP A 268 16.71 -8.57 13.97
CA ASP A 268 17.47 -9.00 12.81
C ASP A 268 16.74 -10.11 12.06
N SER A 269 16.48 -9.85 10.79
CA SER A 269 15.71 -10.70 9.88
C SER A 269 16.44 -11.99 9.48
N GLY A 270 17.58 -12.30 10.13
CA GLY A 270 18.47 -13.43 9.85
C GLY A 270 17.95 -14.80 10.32
N GLY A 271 16.64 -14.95 10.47
CA GLY A 271 15.99 -16.18 10.95
C GLY A 271 14.63 -15.96 11.63
N LEU A 272 14.27 -14.71 11.93
CA LEU A 272 12.98 -14.33 12.49
C LEU A 272 12.00 -13.88 11.39
N ILE A 273 10.72 -14.21 11.58
CA ILE A 273 9.64 -13.75 10.70
C ILE A 273 9.57 -12.20 10.76
N PRO A 274 9.53 -11.48 9.62
CA PRO A 274 9.41 -10.03 9.62
C PRO A 274 8.25 -9.54 10.50
N GLY A 275 8.53 -8.60 11.42
CA GLY A 275 7.56 -8.08 12.38
C GLY A 275 7.51 -8.82 13.72
N TYR A 276 8.41 -9.77 13.98
CA TYR A 276 8.67 -10.34 15.30
C TYR A 276 10.00 -9.83 15.85
N CYS A 277 10.07 -9.66 17.17
CA CYS A 277 11.29 -9.29 17.89
C CYS A 277 11.60 -10.32 18.96
N VAL A 278 12.89 -10.52 19.22
CA VAL A 278 13.37 -11.27 20.38
C VAL A 278 13.70 -10.28 21.49
N LEU A 279 13.07 -10.46 22.65
CA LEU A 279 13.27 -9.64 23.84
C LEU A 279 13.96 -10.48 24.92
N GLY A 280 15.20 -10.16 25.24
CA GLY A 280 15.95 -10.75 26.36
C GLY A 280 15.71 -9.97 27.64
N PHE A 281 15.54 -10.67 28.77
CA PHE A 281 15.38 -10.08 30.09
C PHE A 281 16.21 -10.87 31.11
N GLU A 282 16.73 -10.18 32.13
CA GLU A 282 17.63 -10.78 33.13
C GLU A 282 16.91 -11.09 34.45
N GLY A 283 15.81 -10.39 34.75
CA GLY A 283 15.02 -10.57 35.95
C GLY A 283 13.54 -10.33 35.72
N TYR A 284 12.73 -10.82 36.66
CA TYR A 284 11.28 -10.67 36.66
C TYR A 284 10.78 -10.34 38.07
N THR A 285 9.64 -9.68 38.15
CA THR A 285 8.91 -9.41 39.41
C THR A 285 7.52 -10.01 39.28
N GLU A 286 7.14 -10.89 40.21
CA GLU A 286 5.79 -11.44 40.27
C GLU A 286 4.87 -10.49 41.05
N ALA A 287 3.73 -10.17 40.45
CA ALA A 287 2.65 -9.45 41.12
C ALA A 287 1.31 -10.13 40.85
N THR A 288 0.31 -9.84 41.69
CA THR A 288 -1.05 -10.33 41.52
C THR A 288 -1.95 -9.12 41.40
N GLU A 289 -2.72 -9.03 40.31
CA GLU A 289 -3.64 -7.94 40.03
C GLU A 289 -5.07 -8.47 40.18
N GLU A 290 -5.90 -7.77 40.96
CA GLU A 290 -7.31 -8.14 41.10
C GLU A 290 -8.02 -8.02 39.75
N VAL A 291 -8.54 -9.14 39.25
CA VAL A 291 -9.35 -9.16 38.03
C VAL A 291 -10.70 -8.53 38.36
N ARG A 292 -10.85 -7.22 38.13
CA ARG A 292 -12.18 -6.63 38.02
C ARG A 292 -12.80 -7.17 36.73
N GLU A 293 -13.83 -8.01 36.88
CA GLU A 293 -14.75 -8.28 35.78
C GLU A 293 -15.36 -6.94 35.39
N GLU A 294 -15.02 -6.42 34.20
CA GLU A 294 -15.82 -5.39 33.55
C GLU A 294 -17.16 -6.05 33.23
N GLY A 295 -18.06 -5.99 34.21
CA GLY A 295 -19.46 -6.33 34.08
C GLY A 295 -20.14 -5.35 33.13
N GLU A 296 -21.03 -5.95 32.35
CA GLU A 296 -22.15 -5.34 31.63
C GLU A 296 -22.53 -3.92 32.07
N ASP A 297 -22.45 -2.98 31.13
CA ASP A 297 -23.37 -1.84 30.98
C ASP A 297 -23.43 -1.45 29.49
#